data_AF-A0A2A2DRU5-F1
#
_entry.id   AF-A0A2A2DRU5-F1
#
_cell.length_a   1.000
_cell.length_b   1.000
_cell.length_c   1.000
_cell.angle_alpha   90.00
_cell.angle_beta   90.00
_cell.angle_gamma   90.00
#
_symmetry.space_group_name_H-M   'P 1'
#
loop_
_entity.id
_entity.type
_entity.pdbx_description
1 polymer ?
#
loop_
_entity_poly.entity_id
_entity_poly.type
_entity_poly.pdbx_seq_one_letter_code
_entity_poly.pdbx_strand_id
1 'polypeptide(L)'
;MLSDVLEQPAAQNSRFNQIECFDTRLRALEAALFMIGYDLDATQTGASAAISEQVMDRAQEDEDDSFWNDCQTLSKGNPFRYKLTDSGIAIEGGPTFTLADISLTLMQLWTDFGSSAFPLANSATDVRDGTAPKGMGVAYFQATGANPPNTSKLAAVLEELGAIVPTAGYSARSLSWTLDLRRLGLDQGAHTIDIDSFWAEVLRAEQEG
;
A
#
# COMPACT_ATOMS: atom_id res chain seq x y z
N MET A 1 -11.44 -24.54 30.02
CA MET A 1 -12.59 -24.13 29.18
C MET A 1 -12.21 -22.88 28.40
N LEU A 2 -12.90 -22.54 27.30
CA LEU A 2 -12.59 -21.36 26.45
C LEU A 2 -12.56 -20.04 27.27
N SER A 3 -13.37 -19.98 28.32
CA SER A 3 -13.37 -18.92 29.34
C SER A 3 -11.98 -18.66 29.93
N ASP A 4 -11.23 -19.71 30.21
CA ASP A 4 -9.97 -19.62 30.95
C ASP A 4 -8.82 -19.06 30.09
N VAL A 5 -8.93 -19.21 28.76
CA VAL A 5 -7.98 -18.62 27.79
C VAL A 5 -8.29 -17.15 27.56
N LEU A 6 -9.58 -16.77 27.57
CA LEU A 6 -10.04 -15.40 27.39
C LEU A 6 -9.81 -14.51 28.63
N GLU A 7 -9.75 -15.11 29.81
CA GLU A 7 -9.46 -14.41 31.07
C GLU A 7 -7.96 -14.15 31.30
N GLN A 8 -7.07 -14.70 30.45
CA GLN A 8 -5.65 -14.42 30.57
C GLN A 8 -5.32 -12.94 30.30
N PRO A 9 -4.47 -12.29 31.11
CA PRO A 9 -4.12 -10.87 30.94
C PRO A 9 -3.59 -10.51 29.55
N ALA A 10 -2.88 -11.46 28.91
CA ALA A 10 -2.36 -11.29 27.55
C ALA A 10 -3.46 -11.30 26.47
N ALA A 11 -4.60 -11.95 26.73
CA ALA A 11 -5.72 -12.09 25.80
C ALA A 11 -6.77 -10.98 25.96
N GLN A 12 -6.77 -10.24 27.07
CA GLN A 12 -7.78 -9.20 27.36
C GLN A 12 -7.77 -8.05 26.35
N ASN A 13 -6.59 -7.68 25.83
CA ASN A 13 -6.43 -6.64 24.81
C ASN A 13 -6.45 -7.19 23.38
N SER A 14 -6.65 -8.49 23.20
CA SER A 14 -6.69 -9.10 21.86
C SER A 14 -7.96 -8.66 21.14
N ARG A 15 -7.83 -8.32 19.85
CA ARG A 15 -8.96 -8.09 18.94
C ARG A 15 -9.95 -9.25 18.95
N PHE A 16 -9.49 -10.47 19.25
CA PHE A 16 -10.35 -11.64 19.39
C PHE A 16 -11.38 -11.51 20.52
N ASN A 17 -11.02 -10.86 21.63
CA ASN A 17 -11.93 -10.70 22.78
C ASN A 17 -12.96 -9.57 22.57
N GLN A 18 -12.73 -8.72 21.56
CA GLN A 18 -13.62 -7.62 21.18
C GLN A 18 -14.74 -8.07 20.22
N ILE A 19 -14.76 -9.34 19.78
CA ILE A 19 -15.79 -9.86 18.88
C ILE A 19 -17.06 -10.18 19.68
N GLU A 20 -18.02 -9.28 19.74
CA GLU A 20 -19.23 -9.42 20.57
C GLU A 20 -20.14 -10.58 20.16
N CYS A 21 -20.17 -10.93 18.86
CA CYS A 21 -21.00 -12.02 18.34
C CYS A 21 -20.30 -13.38 18.52
N PHE A 22 -20.97 -14.30 19.22
CA PHE A 22 -20.45 -15.64 19.50
C PHE A 22 -20.10 -16.43 18.23
N ASP A 23 -20.97 -16.43 17.22
CA ASP A 23 -20.74 -17.19 15.97
C ASP A 23 -19.55 -16.64 15.17
N THR A 24 -19.37 -15.32 15.18
CA THR A 24 -18.23 -14.67 14.53
C THR A 24 -16.93 -14.98 15.28
N ARG A 25 -16.99 -15.03 16.62
CA ARG A 25 -15.86 -15.39 17.47
C ARG A 25 -15.47 -16.86 17.28
N LEU A 26 -16.44 -17.75 17.10
CA LEU A 26 -16.20 -19.16 16.81
C LEU A 26 -15.52 -19.34 15.44
N ARG A 27 -16.00 -18.66 14.39
CA ARG A 27 -15.34 -18.69 13.07
C ARG A 27 -13.92 -18.12 13.09
N ALA A 28 -13.69 -17.04 13.84
CA ALA A 28 -12.35 -16.50 14.01
C ALA A 28 -11.41 -17.47 14.73
N LEU A 29 -11.94 -18.28 15.66
CA LEU A 29 -11.19 -19.33 16.36
C LEU A 29 -10.85 -20.47 15.40
N GLU A 30 -11.83 -20.93 14.62
CA GLU A 30 -11.64 -21.97 13.60
C GLU A 30 -10.59 -21.56 12.57
N ALA A 31 -10.66 -20.31 12.07
CA ALA A 31 -9.65 -19.79 11.15
C ALA A 31 -8.26 -19.74 11.78
N ALA A 32 -8.15 -19.31 13.05
CA ALA A 32 -6.87 -19.28 13.75
C ALA A 32 -6.30 -20.69 13.98
N LEU A 33 -7.15 -21.67 14.32
CA LEU A 33 -6.77 -23.08 14.46
C LEU A 33 -6.30 -23.67 13.12
N PHE A 34 -6.99 -23.34 12.02
CA PHE A 34 -6.58 -23.74 10.69
C PHE A 34 -5.21 -23.16 10.29
N MET A 35 -4.95 -21.88 10.58
CA MET A 35 -3.65 -21.24 10.26
C MET A 35 -2.47 -21.85 11.04
N ILE A 36 -2.69 -22.39 12.24
CA ILE A 36 -1.65 -23.10 13.00
C ILE A 36 -1.58 -24.60 12.64
N GLY A 37 -2.33 -25.04 11.61
CA GLY A 37 -2.34 -26.42 11.12
C GLY A 37 -3.11 -27.40 12.01
N TYR A 38 -3.97 -26.90 12.89
CA TYR A 38 -4.84 -27.74 13.72
C TYR A 38 -6.13 -28.02 12.95
N ASP A 39 -6.18 -29.16 12.26
CA ASP A 39 -7.40 -29.65 11.62
C ASP A 39 -8.33 -30.23 12.70
N LEU A 40 -9.51 -29.65 12.85
CA LEU A 40 -10.56 -30.21 13.70
C LEU A 40 -11.20 -31.33 12.88
N ASP A 41 -10.68 -32.55 12.99
CA ASP A 41 -11.19 -33.74 12.30
C ASP A 41 -12.73 -33.75 12.30
N ALA A 42 -13.30 -33.35 11.16
CA ALA A 42 -14.72 -33.37 10.88
C ALA A 42 -15.16 -34.83 10.83
N THR A 43 -15.55 -35.36 11.98
CA THR A 43 -16.12 -36.69 12.08
C THR A 43 -17.52 -36.70 11.47
N GLN A 44 -17.60 -37.32 10.28
CA GLN A 44 -18.76 -37.92 9.61
C GLN A 44 -19.88 -36.99 9.13
N THR A 45 -20.15 -36.99 7.82
CA THR A 45 -21.11 -37.91 7.15
C THR A 45 -21.29 -37.46 5.70
N GLY A 46 -21.16 -38.40 4.76
CA GLY A 46 -21.18 -38.11 3.33
C GLY A 46 -22.50 -37.55 2.79
N ALA A 47 -22.38 -36.72 1.75
CA ALA A 47 -23.37 -36.60 0.69
C ALA A 47 -22.68 -36.10 -0.57
N SER A 48 -22.67 -36.99 -1.57
CA SER A 48 -22.35 -36.69 -2.96
C SER A 48 -23.31 -35.62 -3.51
N ALA A 49 -22.76 -34.61 -4.18
CA ALA A 49 -23.50 -33.84 -5.18
C ALA A 49 -22.53 -33.37 -6.26
N ALA A 50 -22.33 -34.23 -7.26
CA ALA A 50 -21.86 -33.81 -8.57
C ALA A 50 -22.88 -32.85 -9.18
N ILE A 51 -22.46 -31.63 -9.52
CA ILE A 51 -23.24 -30.74 -10.37
C ILE A 51 -22.36 -30.28 -11.52
N SER A 52 -22.71 -30.85 -12.68
CA SER A 52 -22.38 -30.53 -14.06
C SER A 52 -22.04 -29.05 -14.32
N GLU A 53 -20.83 -28.79 -14.79
CA GLU A 53 -20.45 -27.53 -15.45
C GLU A 53 -21.22 -27.41 -16.76
N GLN A 54 -22.10 -26.41 -16.84
CA GLN A 54 -22.59 -25.92 -18.13
C GLN A 54 -21.72 -24.73 -18.52
N VAL A 55 -21.02 -24.95 -19.63
CA VAL A 55 -20.25 -23.98 -20.41
C VAL A 55 -21.17 -22.83 -20.82
N MET A 56 -20.96 -21.65 -20.23
CA MET A 56 -21.29 -20.38 -20.86
C MET A 56 -20.02 -19.55 -20.93
N ASP A 57 -19.45 -19.57 -22.13
CA ASP A 57 -18.78 -18.48 -22.83
C ASP A 57 -18.74 -17.16 -22.04
N ARG A 58 -17.68 -16.99 -21.25
CA ARG A 58 -17.31 -15.69 -20.70
C ARG A 58 -16.11 -15.25 -21.51
N ALA A 59 -16.32 -14.14 -22.22
CA ALA A 59 -15.27 -13.41 -22.90
C ALA A 59 -14.05 -13.33 -21.98
N GLN A 60 -12.93 -13.74 -22.57
CA GLN A 60 -11.56 -13.68 -22.07
C GLN A 60 -11.30 -12.37 -21.31
N GLU A 61 -11.45 -12.42 -19.99
CA GLU A 61 -10.76 -11.53 -19.08
C GLU A 61 -9.35 -12.12 -18.96
N ASP A 62 -8.44 -11.65 -19.81
CA ASP A 62 -7.03 -11.61 -19.48
C ASP A 62 -6.86 -10.61 -18.31
N GLU A 63 -7.43 -10.92 -17.14
CA GLU A 63 -7.06 -10.28 -15.89
C GLU A 63 -5.77 -10.98 -15.44
N ASP A 64 -4.64 -10.32 -15.66
CA ASP A 64 -3.44 -10.58 -14.87
C ASP A 64 -3.86 -10.67 -13.40
N ASP A 65 -3.62 -11.84 -12.80
CA ASP A 65 -3.79 -12.25 -11.39
C ASP A 65 -2.91 -11.40 -10.43
N SER A 66 -2.81 -10.11 -10.69
CA SER A 66 -2.10 -9.17 -9.84
C SER A 66 -2.95 -8.89 -8.61
N PHE A 67 -2.40 -9.25 -7.45
CA PHE A 67 -3.04 -9.16 -6.15
C PHE A 67 -3.13 -7.71 -5.67
N TRP A 68 -4.24 -7.36 -5.01
CA TRP A 68 -4.39 -6.05 -4.37
C TRP A 68 -3.66 -6.02 -3.03
N ASN A 69 -2.68 -5.13 -2.88
CA ASN A 69 -1.90 -4.93 -1.68
C ASN A 69 -2.59 -3.93 -0.72
N ASP A 70 -2.68 -4.28 0.56
CA ASP A 70 -3.22 -3.42 1.62
C ASP A 70 -2.16 -2.40 2.07
N CYS A 71 -2.53 -1.11 2.13
CA CYS A 71 -1.65 -0.02 2.55
C CYS A 71 -2.40 1.01 3.40
N GLN A 72 -1.66 1.93 4.04
CA GLN A 72 -2.23 3.02 4.85
C GLN A 72 -1.56 4.36 4.55
N THR A 73 -2.34 5.44 4.48
CA THR A 73 -1.79 6.78 4.25
C THR A 73 -0.89 7.21 5.41
N LEU A 74 0.26 7.82 5.11
CA LEU A 74 1.28 8.15 6.11
C LEU A 74 0.86 9.20 7.15
N SER A 75 -0.09 10.09 6.83
CA SER A 75 -0.51 11.14 7.77
C SER A 75 -1.65 10.74 8.71
N LYS A 76 -2.68 10.04 8.21
CA LYS A 76 -3.90 9.72 8.98
C LYS A 76 -4.12 8.23 9.21
N GLY A 77 -3.27 7.36 8.65
CA GLY A 77 -3.43 5.91 8.73
C GLY A 77 -4.69 5.40 8.01
N ASN A 78 -5.26 6.17 7.08
CA ASN A 78 -6.43 5.75 6.33
C ASN A 78 -6.08 4.54 5.46
N PRO A 79 -6.78 3.40 5.60
CA PRO A 79 -6.51 2.22 4.79
C PRO A 79 -6.94 2.44 3.34
N PHE A 80 -6.19 1.86 2.41
CA PHE A 80 -6.53 1.76 1.00
C PHE A 80 -5.81 0.56 0.39
N ARG A 81 -6.24 0.13 -0.80
CA ARG A 81 -5.57 -0.91 -1.57
C ARG A 81 -4.93 -0.35 -2.82
N TYR A 82 -3.81 -0.95 -3.21
CA TYR A 82 -3.13 -0.63 -4.45
C TYR A 82 -2.71 -1.91 -5.18
N LYS A 83 -2.42 -1.78 -6.46
CA LYS A 83 -1.95 -2.86 -7.31
C LYS A 83 -0.80 -2.34 -8.16
N LEU A 84 0.27 -3.12 -8.25
CA LEU A 84 1.40 -2.83 -9.12
C LEU A 84 1.11 -3.40 -10.49
N THR A 85 1.29 -2.56 -11.51
CA THR A 85 1.07 -2.91 -12.92
C THR A 85 2.33 -2.56 -13.71
N ASP A 86 2.48 -3.10 -14.91
CA ASP A 86 3.57 -2.71 -15.81
C ASP A 86 3.61 -1.20 -16.11
N SER A 87 2.46 -0.53 -15.98
CA SER A 87 2.29 0.89 -16.27
C SER A 87 2.41 1.82 -15.05
N GLY A 88 2.56 1.28 -13.85
CA GLY A 88 2.64 2.04 -12.60
C GLY A 88 1.70 1.50 -11.50
N ILE A 89 1.17 2.39 -10.65
CA ILE A 89 0.41 2.05 -9.44
C ILE A 89 -1.08 2.31 -9.66
N ALA A 90 -1.92 1.28 -9.59
CA ALA A 90 -3.37 1.44 -9.55
C ALA A 90 -3.86 1.50 -8.09
N ILE A 91 -4.81 2.39 -7.79
CA ILE A 91 -5.47 2.48 -6.48
C ILE A 91 -6.90 1.98 -6.58
N GLU A 92 -7.32 1.12 -5.65
CA GLU A 92 -8.69 0.61 -5.61
C GLU A 92 -9.69 1.76 -5.41
N GLY A 93 -10.66 1.87 -6.33
CA GLY A 93 -11.64 2.96 -6.36
C GLY A 93 -11.03 4.36 -6.52
N GLY A 94 -9.80 4.45 -7.03
CA GLY A 94 -9.00 5.67 -7.08
C GLY A 94 -8.30 5.89 -8.43
N PRO A 95 -7.31 6.79 -8.48
CA PRO A 95 -6.53 7.04 -9.68
C PRO A 95 -5.52 5.93 -9.94
N THR A 96 -5.03 5.87 -11.17
CA THR A 96 -3.79 5.19 -11.53
C THR A 96 -2.68 6.23 -11.63
N PHE A 97 -1.55 5.98 -10.97
CA PHE A 97 -0.32 6.76 -11.12
C PHE A 97 0.56 6.08 -12.15
N THR A 98 0.80 6.75 -13.27
CA THR A 98 1.64 6.17 -14.34
C THR A 98 3.12 6.26 -13.95
N LEU A 99 3.98 5.43 -14.55
CA LEU A 99 5.44 5.55 -14.39
C LEU A 99 5.95 6.94 -14.75
N ALA A 100 5.36 7.57 -15.77
CA ALA A 100 5.70 8.93 -16.15
C ALA A 100 5.38 9.93 -15.04
N ASP A 101 4.19 9.83 -14.43
CA ASP A 101 3.79 10.70 -13.32
C ASP A 101 4.70 10.51 -12.11
N ILE A 102 5.03 9.25 -11.79
CA ILE A 102 5.91 8.90 -10.67
C ILE A 102 7.32 9.47 -10.92
N SER A 103 7.88 9.22 -12.10
CA SER A 103 9.21 9.70 -12.49
C SER A 103 9.29 11.22 -12.45
N LEU A 104 8.32 11.93 -13.05
CA LEU A 104 8.28 13.39 -13.02
C LEU A 104 8.15 13.93 -11.59
N THR A 105 7.34 13.29 -10.75
CA THR A 105 7.16 13.69 -9.35
C THR A 105 8.46 13.52 -8.56
N LEU A 106 9.13 12.38 -8.69
CA LEU A 106 10.40 12.13 -8.01
C LEU A 106 11.52 13.05 -8.54
N MET A 107 11.54 13.33 -9.84
CA MET A 107 12.48 14.30 -10.45
C MET A 107 12.24 15.72 -9.94
N GLN A 108 10.98 16.12 -9.76
CA GLN A 108 10.65 17.42 -9.20
C GLN A 108 11.12 17.52 -7.74
N LEU A 109 10.93 16.47 -6.94
CA LEU A 109 11.48 16.41 -5.58
C LEU A 109 13.02 16.48 -5.55
N TRP A 110 13.68 15.74 -6.45
CA TRP A 110 15.14 15.79 -6.59
C TRP A 110 15.62 17.19 -6.96
N THR A 111 14.93 17.87 -7.88
CA THR A 111 15.26 19.24 -8.30
C THR A 111 15.10 20.23 -7.14
N ASP A 112 14.04 20.07 -6.34
CA ASP A 112 13.71 21.02 -5.27
C ASP A 112 14.52 20.81 -3.98
N PHE A 113 14.86 19.56 -3.66
CA PHE A 113 15.45 19.20 -2.36
C PHE A 113 16.81 18.50 -2.49
N GLY A 114 17.15 17.94 -3.64
CA GLY A 114 18.31 17.08 -3.80
C GLY A 114 18.27 15.91 -2.82
N SER A 115 19.34 15.75 -2.04
CA SER A 115 19.43 14.77 -0.95
C SER A 115 18.80 15.23 0.36
N SER A 116 18.17 16.41 0.40
CA SER A 116 17.60 17.00 1.61
C SER A 116 16.20 16.47 1.89
N ALA A 117 15.76 16.62 3.14
CA ALA A 117 14.43 16.19 3.55
C ALA A 117 13.32 17.10 2.99
N PHE A 118 12.16 16.52 2.68
CA PHE A 118 10.95 17.21 2.23
C PHE A 118 9.71 16.81 3.05
N PRO A 119 8.71 17.70 3.18
CA PRO A 119 7.44 17.37 3.80
C PRO A 119 6.50 16.63 2.82
N LEU A 120 5.67 15.72 3.34
CA LEU A 120 4.57 15.12 2.58
C LEU A 120 3.31 15.98 2.57
N ALA A 121 3.01 16.62 3.70
CA ALA A 121 1.74 17.27 3.93
C ALA A 121 1.72 18.67 3.32
N ASN A 122 0.91 18.85 2.28
CA ASN A 122 0.52 20.16 1.78
C ASN A 122 -1.01 20.27 1.81
N SER A 123 -1.52 21.45 2.20
CA SER A 123 -2.95 21.77 2.06
C SER A 123 -3.32 21.72 0.58
N ALA A 124 -4.29 20.90 0.20
CA ALA A 124 -4.69 20.77 -1.20
C ALA A 124 -5.20 22.10 -1.79
N THR A 125 -5.78 22.96 -0.95
CA THR A 125 -6.19 24.32 -1.33
C THR A 125 -4.96 25.17 -1.62
N ASP A 126 -4.01 25.24 -0.69
CA ASP A 126 -2.80 26.05 -0.80
C ASP A 126 -1.90 25.58 -1.96
N VAL A 127 -1.90 24.29 -2.28
CA VAL A 127 -1.19 23.74 -3.46
C VAL A 127 -1.77 24.31 -4.74
N ARG A 128 -3.10 24.32 -4.88
CA ARG A 128 -3.78 24.85 -6.07
C ARG A 128 -3.65 26.37 -6.17
N ASP A 129 -3.67 27.05 -5.03
CA ASP A 129 -3.50 28.49 -4.94
C ASP A 129 -2.04 28.94 -5.09
N GLY A 130 -1.09 27.99 -5.16
CA GLY A 130 0.34 28.25 -5.32
C GLY A 130 1.03 28.83 -4.08
N THR A 131 0.41 28.72 -2.92
CA THR A 131 0.88 29.27 -1.64
C THR A 131 1.46 28.21 -0.71
N ALA A 132 1.27 26.92 -1.03
CA ALA A 132 1.84 25.82 -0.26
C ALA A 132 3.38 25.82 -0.31
N PRO A 133 4.04 25.41 0.79
CA PRO A 133 5.48 25.13 0.75
C PRO A 133 5.77 23.98 -0.23
N LYS A 134 6.99 23.97 -0.80
CA LYS A 134 7.46 22.85 -1.62
C LYS A 134 7.43 21.55 -0.81
N GLY A 135 7.10 20.45 -1.46
CA GLY A 135 6.97 19.13 -0.86
C GLY A 135 6.24 18.17 -1.81
N MET A 136 5.93 16.96 -1.34
CA MET A 136 5.38 15.89 -2.18
C MET A 136 4.11 16.31 -2.93
N GLY A 137 3.15 16.93 -2.25
CA GLY A 137 1.90 17.36 -2.88
C GLY A 137 2.08 18.46 -3.95
N VAL A 138 3.07 19.35 -3.77
CA VAL A 138 3.39 20.39 -4.76
C VAL A 138 4.12 19.77 -5.95
N ALA A 139 5.09 18.89 -5.69
CA ALA A 139 5.85 18.19 -6.73
C ALA A 139 4.92 17.39 -7.66
N TYR A 140 4.00 16.61 -7.08
CA TYR A 140 3.02 15.85 -7.85
C TYR A 140 2.07 16.75 -8.65
N PHE A 141 1.56 17.83 -8.03
CA PHE A 141 0.67 18.77 -8.71
C PHE A 141 1.36 19.48 -9.87
N GLN A 142 2.61 19.90 -9.70
CA GLN A 142 3.40 20.54 -10.77
C GLN A 142 3.74 19.56 -11.90
N ALA A 143 4.04 18.31 -11.56
CA ALA A 143 4.36 17.27 -12.54
C ALA A 143 3.15 16.87 -13.40
N THR A 144 1.95 16.79 -12.81
CA THR A 144 0.81 16.11 -13.43
C THR A 144 -0.43 16.99 -13.65
N GLY A 145 -0.53 18.12 -12.93
CA GLY A 145 -1.76 18.90 -12.83
C GLY A 145 -2.93 18.18 -12.12
N ALA A 146 -2.70 16.97 -11.59
CA ALA A 146 -3.74 16.12 -11.03
C ALA A 146 -4.06 16.46 -9.56
N ASN A 147 -5.13 15.85 -9.04
CA ASN A 147 -5.70 16.24 -7.76
C ASN A 147 -4.74 16.02 -6.55
N PRO A 148 -4.29 17.06 -5.83
CA PRO A 148 -3.29 16.93 -4.75
C PRO A 148 -3.61 15.95 -3.60
N PRO A 149 -4.86 15.72 -3.17
CA PRO A 149 -5.17 14.73 -2.14
C PRO A 149 -4.74 13.30 -2.50
N ASN A 150 -4.67 12.97 -3.79
CA ASN A 150 -4.25 11.65 -4.26
C ASN A 150 -2.78 11.36 -3.90
N THR A 151 -1.97 12.41 -3.74
CA THR A 151 -0.56 12.29 -3.39
C THR A 151 -0.31 11.60 -2.05
N SER A 152 -1.29 11.63 -1.13
CA SER A 152 -1.17 10.91 0.15
C SER A 152 -1.10 9.40 0.01
N LYS A 153 -1.79 8.84 -0.99
CA LYS A 153 -1.73 7.41 -1.33
C LYS A 153 -0.44 7.09 -2.09
N LEU A 154 -0.09 7.92 -3.07
CA LEU A 154 1.17 7.77 -3.81
C LEU A 154 2.39 7.77 -2.87
N ALA A 155 2.44 8.72 -1.93
CA ALA A 155 3.54 8.80 -0.97
C ALA A 155 3.66 7.54 -0.09
N ALA A 156 2.54 6.98 0.36
CA ALA A 156 2.54 5.76 1.15
C ALA A 156 3.10 4.58 0.35
N VAL A 157 2.64 4.40 -0.89
CA VAL A 157 3.17 3.34 -1.76
C VAL A 157 4.65 3.55 -2.07
N LEU A 158 5.09 4.78 -2.37
CA LEU A 158 6.51 5.06 -2.61
C LEU A 158 7.41 4.84 -1.40
N GLU A 159 6.89 5.02 -0.18
CA GLU A 159 7.62 4.66 1.05
C GLU A 159 7.73 3.14 1.19
N GLU A 160 6.63 2.42 0.98
CA GLU A 160 6.59 0.95 1.03
C GLU A 160 7.54 0.30 0.01
N LEU A 161 7.57 0.85 -1.21
CA LEU A 161 8.50 0.46 -2.27
C LEU A 161 9.95 0.92 -2.04
N GLY A 162 10.20 1.73 -1.00
CA GLY A 162 11.52 2.24 -0.65
C GLY A 162 12.08 3.32 -1.58
N ALA A 163 11.26 3.93 -2.44
CA ALA A 163 11.67 5.08 -3.26
C ALA A 163 11.89 6.34 -2.40
N ILE A 164 11.13 6.47 -1.32
CA ILE A 164 11.30 7.50 -0.29
C ILE A 164 11.46 6.85 1.07
N VAL A 165 12.20 7.47 1.97
CA VAL A 165 12.46 6.94 3.31
C VAL A 165 12.26 8.02 4.37
N PRO A 166 11.70 7.68 5.54
CA PRO A 166 11.56 8.62 6.64
C PRO A 166 12.94 9.02 7.19
N THR A 167 13.11 10.31 7.49
CA THR A 167 14.35 10.78 8.10
C THR A 167 14.40 10.43 9.60
N ALA A 168 15.60 10.11 10.10
CA ALA A 168 15.83 9.65 11.47
C ALA A 168 15.50 10.66 12.59
N GLY A 169 14.97 11.84 12.25
CA GLY A 169 14.55 12.89 13.18
C GLY A 169 13.05 12.88 13.48
N TYR A 170 12.43 11.70 13.57
CA TYR A 170 10.99 11.52 13.78
C TYR A 170 10.48 12.28 15.00
N SER A 171 9.98 13.49 14.78
CA SER A 171 9.23 14.26 15.77
C SER A 171 7.78 14.29 15.32
N ALA A 172 6.85 14.07 16.25
CA ALA A 172 5.41 14.09 15.99
C ALA A 172 4.87 15.40 15.38
N ARG A 173 5.72 16.44 15.24
CA ARG A 173 5.38 17.75 14.67
C ARG A 173 6.00 18.05 13.31
N SER A 174 6.95 17.26 12.81
CA SER A 174 7.61 17.52 11.52
C SER A 174 8.05 16.22 10.87
N LEU A 175 7.10 15.47 10.33
CA LEU A 175 7.42 14.31 9.51
C LEU A 175 8.10 14.77 8.22
N SER A 176 9.24 14.20 7.89
CA SER A 176 10.00 14.54 6.69
C SER A 176 10.70 13.31 6.10
N TRP A 177 10.78 13.28 4.78
CA TRP A 177 11.25 12.14 3.99
C TRP A 177 12.38 12.58 3.08
N THR A 178 13.21 11.62 2.68
CA THR A 178 14.26 11.81 1.66
C THR A 178 14.08 10.79 0.56
N LEU A 179 14.57 11.10 -0.64
CA LEU A 179 14.66 10.13 -1.72
C LEU A 179 15.72 9.07 -1.39
N ASP A 180 15.45 7.80 -1.69
CA ASP A 180 16.51 6.78 -1.70
C ASP A 180 17.29 6.88 -3.02
N LEU A 181 18.36 7.66 -2.99
CA LEU A 181 19.16 7.95 -4.18
C LEU A 181 19.79 6.69 -4.80
N ARG A 182 20.16 5.70 -3.97
CA ARG A 182 20.77 4.47 -4.48
C ARG A 182 19.73 3.65 -5.24
N ARG A 183 18.55 3.52 -4.67
CA ARG A 183 17.46 2.75 -5.26
C ARG A 183 16.89 3.39 -6.51
N LEU A 184 16.91 4.73 -6.59
CA LEU A 184 16.47 5.50 -7.75
C LEU A 184 17.57 5.74 -8.79
N GLY A 185 18.80 5.25 -8.58
CA GLY A 185 19.93 5.47 -9.48
C GLY A 185 20.33 6.95 -9.62
N LEU A 186 20.03 7.77 -8.61
CA LEU A 186 20.32 9.20 -8.60
C LEU A 186 21.71 9.49 -8.02
N ASP A 187 22.49 10.32 -8.73
CA ASP A 187 23.76 10.88 -8.26
C ASP A 187 23.75 12.42 -8.31
N GLN A 188 24.83 13.06 -7.86
CA GLN A 188 24.91 14.54 -7.77
C GLN A 188 24.79 15.28 -9.12
N GLY A 189 24.79 14.57 -10.27
CA GLY A 189 24.61 15.14 -11.60
C GLY A 189 23.40 14.58 -12.36
N ALA A 190 22.58 13.74 -11.74
CA ALA A 190 21.49 13.07 -12.42
C ALA A 190 20.42 14.08 -12.87
N HIS A 191 20.11 14.05 -14.17
CA HIS A 191 19.04 14.83 -14.80
C HIS A 191 17.79 13.98 -15.09
N THR A 192 17.85 12.68 -14.83
CA THR A 192 16.79 11.70 -15.08
C THR A 192 16.83 10.61 -14.02
N ILE A 193 15.67 10.09 -13.62
CA ILE A 193 15.54 8.87 -12.81
C ILE A 193 15.37 7.68 -13.75
N ASP A 194 16.13 6.62 -13.51
CA ASP A 194 15.92 5.33 -14.18
C ASP A 194 14.73 4.60 -13.53
N ILE A 195 13.53 5.10 -13.85
CA ILE A 195 12.29 4.58 -13.27
C ILE A 195 12.01 3.16 -13.76
N ASP A 196 12.44 2.81 -14.97
CA ASP A 196 12.18 1.50 -15.57
C ASP A 196 12.97 0.40 -14.84
N SER A 197 14.24 0.63 -14.54
CA SER A 197 15.05 -0.32 -13.75
C SER A 197 14.50 -0.48 -12.33
N PHE A 198 14.14 0.62 -11.68
CA PHE A 198 13.48 0.60 -10.37
C PHE A 198 12.17 -0.21 -10.41
N TRP A 199 11.35 0.01 -11.43
CA TRP A 199 10.05 -0.64 -11.54
C TRP A 199 10.16 -2.13 -11.86
N ALA A 200 11.10 -2.51 -12.72
CA ALA A 200 11.38 -3.91 -13.03
C ALA A 200 11.87 -4.69 -11.79
N GLU A 201 12.65 -4.05 -10.91
CA GLU A 201 13.05 -4.65 -9.63
C GLU A 201 11.86 -4.83 -8.69
N VAL A 202 10.99 -3.81 -8.57
CA VAL A 202 9.77 -3.85 -7.76
C VAL A 202 8.84 -4.98 -8.22
N LEU A 203 8.54 -5.08 -9.51
CA LEU A 203 7.66 -6.12 -10.05
C LEU A 203 8.24 -7.52 -9.86
N ARG A 204 9.56 -7.69 -9.95
CA ARG A 204 10.21 -8.98 -9.67
C ARG A 204 10.08 -9.37 -8.20
N ALA A 205 10.30 -8.42 -7.29
CA ALA A 205 10.21 -8.68 -5.86
C ALA A 205 8.79 -9.12 -5.44
N GLU A 206 7.75 -8.56 -6.06
CA GLU A 206 6.35 -8.94 -5.82
C GLU A 206 6.02 -10.35 -6.33
N GLN A 207 6.66 -10.82 -7.40
CA GLN A 207 6.45 -12.17 -7.93
C GLN A 207 7.15 -13.26 -7.10
N GLU A 208 8.16 -12.87 -6.31
CA GLU A 208 8.97 -13.78 -5.48
C GLU A 208 8.45 -13.89 -4.02
N GLY A 209 7.51 -13.02 -3.61
CA GLY A 209 6.95 -12.94 -2.26
C GLY A 209 5.66 -13.73 -2.08
#